data_AF-L1LBL8-F1
#
_entry.id   AF-L1LBL8-F1
#
_cell.length_a   1.000
_cell.length_b   1.000
_cell.length_c   1.000
_cell.angle_alpha   90.00
_cell.angle_beta   90.00
_cell.angle_gamma   90.00
#
_symmetry.space_group_name_H-M   'P 1'
#
loop_
_entity.id
_entity.type
_entity.pdbx_description
1 polymer ?
#
loop_
_entity_poly.entity_id
_entity_poly.type
_entity_poly.pdbx_seq_one_letter_code
_entity_poly.pdbx_strand_id
1 'polypeptide(L)'
;MDKWISQSHAIIQYGLAIEDLNSNIAKVIDLRPQSSQQGKRDSNVKISKDPKVPLTLRLLPNPRGYRHPMHLYKIRELEELANVVKSRKIAQEQPKSKKVVKKQKKKITSATPVNVCDVVGHKFEIFENFQECSICGTRVEVMKI
;
A
#
# COMPACT_ATOMS: atom_id res chain seq x y z
N MET A 1 24.17 -8.11 20.20
CA MET A 1 24.44 -6.93 19.34
C MET A 1 23.20 -6.62 18.55
N ASP A 2 22.71 -5.38 18.60
CA ASP A 2 21.57 -4.95 17.80
C ASP A 2 21.98 -4.86 16.32
N LYS A 3 21.39 -5.71 15.47
CA LYS A 3 21.60 -5.68 14.03
C LYS A 3 20.67 -4.66 13.38
N TRP A 4 21.22 -3.89 12.45
CA TRP A 4 20.51 -2.86 11.70
C TRP A 4 20.40 -3.24 10.22
N ILE A 5 19.31 -2.87 9.59
CA ILE A 5 19.04 -3.17 8.19
C ILE A 5 18.51 -1.93 7.47
N SER A 6 18.84 -1.78 6.18
CA SER A 6 18.36 -0.64 5.40
C SER A 6 16.87 -0.74 5.10
N GLN A 7 16.22 0.40 4.90
CA GLN A 7 14.80 0.45 4.49
C GLN A 7 14.51 -0.43 3.27
N SER A 8 15.35 -0.35 2.23
CA SER A 8 15.20 -1.16 1.00
C SER A 8 15.25 -2.66 1.29
N HIS A 9 16.20 -3.12 2.11
CA HIS A 9 16.29 -4.53 2.48
C HIS A 9 15.16 -4.95 3.41
N ALA A 10 14.71 -4.08 4.32
CA ALA A 10 13.58 -4.36 5.20
C ALA A 10 12.29 -4.61 4.41
N ILE A 11 12.02 -3.80 3.38
CA ILE A 11 10.86 -3.96 2.50
C ILE A 11 10.92 -5.32 1.79
N ILE A 12 12.07 -5.67 1.21
CA ILE A 12 12.24 -6.92 0.46
C ILE A 12 12.16 -8.14 1.39
N GLN A 13 12.85 -8.12 2.52
CA GLN A 13 12.99 -9.27 3.41
C GLN A 13 11.72 -9.55 4.24
N TYR A 14 11.04 -8.50 4.69
CA TYR A 14 9.87 -8.64 5.58
C TYR A 14 8.53 -8.39 4.88
N GLY A 15 8.54 -7.98 3.61
CA GLY A 15 7.32 -7.68 2.85
C GLY A 15 6.51 -6.52 3.44
N LEU A 16 7.20 -5.57 4.10
CA LEU A 16 6.61 -4.41 4.75
C LEU A 16 6.47 -3.25 3.77
N ALA A 17 5.36 -2.51 3.84
CA ALA A 17 5.20 -1.29 3.08
C ALA A 17 6.02 -0.14 3.69
N ILE A 18 6.42 0.83 2.86
CA ILE A 18 7.08 2.06 3.34
C ILE A 18 6.19 2.80 4.34
N GLU A 19 4.87 2.78 4.11
CA GLU A 19 3.87 3.38 4.98
C GLU A 19 3.83 2.73 6.36
N ASP A 20 3.95 1.40 6.43
CA ASP A 20 4.04 0.66 7.70
C ASP A 20 5.31 1.06 8.45
N LEU A 21 6.45 1.19 7.75
CA LEU A 21 7.69 1.64 8.39
C LEU A 21 7.55 3.05 8.94
N ASN A 22 7.06 4.00 8.13
CA ASN A 22 6.94 5.41 8.51
C ASN A 22 5.93 5.65 9.64
N SER A 23 4.79 4.96 9.61
CA SER A 23 3.73 5.09 10.62
C SER A 23 4.09 4.48 11.98
N ASN A 24 5.18 3.72 12.05
CA ASN A 24 5.63 3.06 13.27
C ASN A 24 6.92 3.67 13.86
N ILE A 25 7.45 4.76 13.28
CA ILE A 25 8.65 5.44 13.80
C ILE A 25 8.33 6.09 15.14
N ALA A 26 8.89 5.54 16.22
CA ALA A 26 8.76 6.08 17.58
C ALA A 26 9.98 6.90 18.01
N LYS A 27 11.17 6.51 17.53
CA LYS A 27 12.44 7.15 17.90
C LYS A 27 13.30 7.38 16.67
N VAL A 28 13.95 8.53 16.59
CA VAL A 28 14.90 8.88 15.52
C VAL A 28 16.27 9.17 16.11
N ILE A 29 17.29 8.48 15.61
CA ILE A 29 18.70 8.67 15.95
C ILE A 29 19.38 9.27 14.70
N ASP A 30 19.64 10.57 14.73
CA ASP A 30 20.31 11.27 13.64
C ASP A 30 21.82 11.30 13.88
N LEU A 31 22.59 10.62 13.03
CA LEU A 31 24.06 10.57 13.09
C LEU A 31 24.70 11.30 11.92
N ARG A 32 23.97 12.17 11.23
CA ARG A 32 24.54 13.04 10.20
C ARG A 32 25.41 14.11 10.87
N PRO A 33 26.50 14.55 10.20
CA PRO A 33 27.32 15.64 10.72
C PRO A 33 26.46 16.90 10.95
N GLN A 34 26.52 17.47 12.16
CA GLN A 34 25.75 18.66 12.55
C GLN A 34 26.10 19.91 11.74
N SER A 35 27.26 19.94 11.09
CA SER A 35 27.77 21.07 10.31
C SER A 35 27.03 21.36 9.01
N SER A 36 26.07 20.52 8.59
CA SER A 36 25.35 20.70 7.32
C SER A 36 23.91 21.22 7.43
N GLN A 37 23.34 21.48 8.62
CA GLN A 37 21.92 21.91 8.72
C GLN A 37 21.62 22.82 9.92
N GLN A 38 22.05 24.09 9.83
CA GLN A 38 21.38 25.19 10.52
C GLN A 38 20.42 25.83 9.50
N GLY A 39 19.21 25.29 9.34
CA GLY A 39 18.18 25.97 8.54
C GLY A 39 17.04 25.12 8.01
N LYS A 40 17.30 23.91 7.50
CA LYS A 40 16.25 23.01 6.98
C LYS A 40 16.63 21.56 7.24
N ARG A 41 15.97 20.93 8.21
CA ARG A 41 15.98 19.47 8.35
C ARG A 41 15.26 18.87 7.13
N ASP A 42 16.00 18.63 6.04
CA ASP A 42 15.48 18.03 4.79
C ASP A 42 14.87 16.62 5.00
N SER A 43 15.03 16.05 6.18
CA SER A 43 14.42 14.78 6.58
C SER A 43 13.32 15.07 7.59
N ASN A 44 12.16 15.48 7.08
CA ASN A 44 10.98 15.71 7.89
C ASN A 44 10.37 14.35 8.30
N VAL A 45 11.15 13.57 9.06
CA VAL A 45 10.71 12.28 9.60
C VAL A 45 9.71 12.58 10.70
N LYS A 46 8.46 12.22 10.47
CA LYS A 46 7.40 12.38 11.46
C LYS A 46 7.49 11.23 12.46
N ILE A 47 7.65 11.57 13.73
CA ILE A 47 7.47 10.60 14.82
C ILE A 47 5.98 10.32 14.94
N SER A 48 5.63 9.05 14.90
CA SER A 48 4.25 8.61 15.05
C SER A 48 3.81 8.72 16.50
N LYS A 49 2.61 9.24 16.73
CA LYS A 49 2.04 9.41 18.08
C LYS A 49 1.55 8.09 18.67
N ASP A 50 1.14 7.15 17.82
CA ASP A 50 0.59 5.85 18.20
C ASP A 50 1.12 4.75 17.25
N PRO A 51 2.39 4.33 17.42
CA PRO A 51 2.97 3.27 16.63
C PRO A 51 2.48 1.91 17.16
N LYS A 52 2.04 1.04 16.24
CA LYS A 52 1.63 -0.34 16.56
C LYS A 52 2.80 -1.17 17.08
N VAL A 53 3.99 -0.92 16.53
CA VAL A 53 5.27 -1.43 17.03
C VAL A 53 6.23 -0.24 17.06
N PRO A 54 6.86 0.10 18.18
CA PRO A 54 7.72 1.26 18.26
C PRO A 54 9.05 1.00 17.54
N LEU A 55 9.19 1.51 16.31
CA LEU A 55 10.42 1.41 15.53
C LEU A 55 11.41 2.51 15.90
N THR A 56 12.68 2.12 15.99
CA THR A 56 13.82 3.02 16.07
C THR A 56 14.42 3.22 14.67
N LEU A 57 14.32 4.45 14.16
CA LEU A 57 14.98 4.86 12.92
C LEU A 57 16.36 5.44 13.23
N ARG A 58 17.37 5.00 12.49
CA ARG A 58 18.71 5.59 12.48
C ARG A 58 19.00 6.21 11.12
N LEU A 59 19.35 7.49 11.11
CA LEU A 59 19.74 8.24 9.93
C LEU A 59 21.25 8.28 9.81
N LEU A 60 21.76 7.87 8.64
CA LEU A 60 23.18 7.97 8.29
C LEU A 60 23.36 8.80 7.01
N PRO A 61 24.53 9.44 6.83
CA PRO A 61 24.94 9.92 5.52
C PRO A 61 24.84 8.79 4.49
N ASN A 62 24.32 9.10 3.31
CA ASN A 62 24.23 8.09 2.28
C ASN A 62 25.65 7.78 1.75
N PRO A 63 26.11 6.52 1.78
CA PRO A 63 27.46 6.18 1.32
C PRO A 63 27.67 6.49 -0.17
N ARG A 64 26.59 6.61 -0.95
CA ARG A 64 26.62 6.98 -2.37
C ARG A 64 26.63 8.49 -2.62
N GLY A 65 26.70 9.31 -1.57
CA GLY A 65 26.73 10.77 -1.68
C GLY A 65 25.38 11.42 -2.00
N TYR A 66 24.27 10.65 -1.95
CA TYR A 66 22.94 11.22 -2.18
C TYR A 66 22.55 12.22 -1.07
N ARG A 67 21.77 13.23 -1.45
CA ARG A 67 21.22 14.24 -0.53
C ARG A 67 20.31 13.63 0.54
N HIS A 68 19.56 12.59 0.19
CA HIS A 68 18.69 11.90 1.14
C HIS A 68 19.48 10.91 2.01
N PRO A 69 19.30 10.93 3.33
CA PRO A 69 20.03 10.03 4.21
C PRO A 69 19.58 8.59 4.04
N MET A 70 20.46 7.68 4.44
CA MET A 70 20.15 6.27 4.53
C MET A 70 19.34 6.00 5.80
N HIS A 71 18.19 5.35 5.64
CA HIS A 71 17.33 4.91 6.73
C HIS A 71 17.70 3.49 7.16
N LEU A 72 18.03 3.33 8.44
CA LEU A 72 18.27 2.03 9.06
C LEU A 72 17.27 1.76 10.19
N TYR A 73 16.83 0.51 10.28
CA TYR A 73 15.91 0.02 11.32
C TYR A 73 16.53 -1.15 12.07
N LYS A 74 16.09 -1.40 13.31
CA LYS A 74 16.52 -2.61 14.03
C LYS A 74 15.78 -3.82 13.50
N ILE A 75 16.51 -4.90 13.27
CA ILE A 75 15.95 -6.15 12.73
C ILE A 75 14.84 -6.71 13.64
N ARG A 76 15.06 -6.73 14.96
CA ARG A 76 14.10 -7.27 15.93
C ARG A 76 12.75 -6.55 15.89
N GLU A 77 12.77 -5.23 15.80
CA GLU A 77 11.55 -4.41 15.74
C GLU A 77 10.78 -4.63 14.42
N LEU A 78 11.50 -4.87 13.32
CA LEU A 78 10.90 -5.21 12.03
C LEU A 78 10.26 -6.60 12.01
N GLU A 79 10.87 -7.57 12.67
CA GLU A 79 10.29 -8.91 12.82
C GLU A 79 8.96 -8.86 13.57
N GLU A 80 8.91 -8.09 14.67
CA GLU A 80 7.68 -7.84 15.41
C GLU A 80 6.62 -7.16 14.54
N LEU A 81 6.99 -6.11 13.79
CA LEU A 81 6.06 -5.43 12.89
C LEU A 81 5.56 -6.35 11.78
N ALA A 82 6.43 -7.16 11.18
CA ALA A 82 6.06 -8.13 10.16
C ALA A 82 5.05 -9.15 10.68
N ASN A 83 5.20 -9.61 11.93
CA ASN A 83 4.24 -10.51 12.57
C ASN A 83 2.88 -9.83 12.75
N VAL A 84 2.86 -8.59 13.26
CA VAL A 84 1.61 -7.81 13.43
C VAL A 84 0.91 -7.57 12.09
N VAL A 85 1.65 -7.24 11.02
CA VAL A 85 1.09 -7.02 9.68
C VAL A 85 0.57 -8.32 9.08
N LYS A 86 1.30 -9.43 9.21
CA LYS A 86 0.85 -10.76 8.74
C LYS A 86 -0.43 -11.21 9.46
N SER A 87 -0.49 -11.09 10.78
CA SER A 87 -1.70 -11.45 11.55
C SER A 87 -2.93 -10.64 11.13
N ARG A 88 -2.76 -9.37 10.75
CA ARG A 88 -3.87 -8.55 10.22
C ARG A 88 -4.35 -8.98 8.84
N LYS A 89 -3.45 -9.37 7.94
CA LYS A 89 -3.82 -9.89 6.62
C LYS A 89 -4.65 -11.17 6.76
N ILE A 90 -4.23 -12.07 7.65
CA ILE A 90 -4.96 -13.32 7.95
C ILE A 90 -6.36 -13.02 8.53
N ALA A 91 -6.49 -12.01 9.39
CA ALA A 91 -7.79 -11.61 9.95
C ALA A 91 -8.74 -10.96 8.92
N GLN A 92 -8.21 -10.33 7.87
CA GLN A 92 -9.02 -9.77 6.77
C GLN A 92 -9.42 -10.81 5.71
N GLU A 93 -8.67 -11.89 5.57
CA GLU A 93 -8.95 -12.99 4.63
C GLU A 93 -9.98 -14.01 5.13
N GLN A 94 -10.67 -13.78 6.27
CA GLN A 94 -11.86 -14.56 6.57
C GLN A 94 -13.06 -14.01 5.77
N PRO A 95 -13.56 -14.72 4.74
CA PRO A 95 -14.80 -14.34 4.10
C PRO A 95 -15.93 -14.43 5.12
N LYS A 96 -16.48 -13.27 5.50
CA LYS A 96 -17.73 -13.19 6.25
C LYS A 96 -18.78 -14.02 5.51
N SER A 97 -19.31 -15.01 6.24
CA SER A 97 -20.34 -15.94 5.80
C SER A 97 -21.48 -15.27 5.01
N LYS A 98 -21.92 -15.99 3.96
CA LYS A 98 -22.98 -15.65 3.00
C LYS A 98 -24.21 -15.02 3.68
N LYS A 99 -24.47 -13.73 3.45
CA LYS A 99 -25.84 -13.21 3.54
C LYS A 99 -26.52 -13.43 2.19
N VAL A 100 -27.37 -14.46 2.13
CA VAL A 100 -28.40 -14.59 1.10
C VAL A 100 -29.36 -13.42 1.26
N VAL A 101 -29.20 -12.37 0.47
CA VAL A 101 -30.19 -11.28 0.38
C VAL A 101 -31.16 -11.65 -0.72
N LYS A 102 -32.40 -11.98 -0.33
CA LYS A 102 -33.52 -12.25 -1.22
C LYS A 102 -33.71 -11.08 -2.21
N LYS A 103 -33.88 -11.44 -3.49
CA LYS A 103 -34.34 -10.58 -4.59
C LYS A 103 -35.51 -9.69 -4.14
N GLN A 104 -35.35 -8.38 -4.21
CA GLN A 104 -36.46 -7.44 -4.38
C GLN A 104 -36.20 -6.61 -5.63
N LYS A 105 -37.07 -6.81 -6.64
CA LYS A 105 -37.18 -5.99 -7.84
C LYS A 105 -37.40 -4.53 -7.43
N LYS A 106 -36.50 -3.63 -7.81
CA LYS A 106 -36.80 -2.19 -7.89
C LYS A 106 -36.58 -1.74 -9.33
N LYS A 107 -37.62 -1.10 -9.88
CA LYS A 107 -37.72 -0.57 -11.24
C LYS A 107 -36.59 0.41 -11.50
N ILE A 108 -35.93 0.23 -12.63
CA ILE A 108 -34.84 1.04 -13.15
C ILE A 108 -35.47 2.29 -13.76
N THR A 109 -35.20 3.47 -13.20
CA THR A 109 -35.34 4.74 -13.93
C THR A 109 -34.03 5.04 -14.61
N SER A 110 -34.12 5.17 -15.93
CA SER A 110 -33.07 5.36 -16.92
C SER A 110 -32.17 6.55 -16.65
N ALA A 111 -30.88 6.29 -16.50
CA ALA A 111 -29.82 7.20 -16.92
C ALA A 111 -28.96 6.41 -17.91
N THR A 112 -28.96 6.84 -19.16
CA THR A 112 -28.22 6.26 -20.27
C THR A 112 -26.75 6.11 -19.87
N PRO A 113 -26.16 4.91 -19.84
CA PRO A 113 -24.75 4.77 -19.52
C PRO A 113 -23.97 5.22 -20.75
N VAL A 114 -23.26 6.33 -20.62
CA VAL A 114 -22.18 6.69 -21.55
C VAL A 114 -21.24 5.48 -21.58
N ASN A 115 -21.00 4.91 -22.76
CA ASN A 115 -20.11 3.76 -22.97
C ASN A 115 -18.67 4.16 -22.63
N VAL A 116 -18.33 4.16 -21.34
CA VAL A 116 -16.99 4.53 -20.84
C VAL A 116 -15.92 3.59 -21.39
N CYS A 117 -16.26 2.34 -21.68
CA CYS A 117 -15.26 1.33 -22.00
C CYS A 117 -14.71 1.46 -23.46
N ASP A 118 -15.38 2.17 -24.38
CA ASP A 118 -14.84 2.54 -25.72
C ASP A 118 -13.80 3.67 -25.64
N VAL A 119 -14.00 4.64 -24.74
CA VAL A 119 -13.11 5.80 -24.59
C VAL A 119 -11.79 5.41 -23.91
N VAL A 120 -11.80 4.36 -23.10
CA VAL A 120 -10.66 3.88 -22.31
C VAL A 120 -9.90 2.74 -23.00
N GLY A 121 -10.35 2.29 -24.18
CA GLY A 121 -9.68 1.23 -24.94
C GLY A 121 -9.70 -0.13 -24.23
N HIS A 122 -10.75 -0.41 -23.45
CA HIS A 122 -10.86 -1.67 -22.76
C HIS A 122 -11.13 -2.82 -23.73
N LYS A 123 -10.55 -3.99 -23.47
CA LYS A 123 -10.79 -5.19 -24.27
C LYS A 123 -12.12 -5.82 -23.88
N PHE A 124 -12.92 -6.16 -24.89
CA PHE A 124 -14.15 -6.91 -24.75
C PHE A 124 -13.91 -8.36 -25.17
N GLU A 125 -14.37 -9.30 -24.36
CA GLU A 125 -14.45 -10.71 -24.71
C GLU A 125 -15.84 -11.00 -25.31
N ILE A 126 -15.85 -11.70 -26.45
CA ILE A 126 -17.07 -11.98 -27.19
C ILE A 126 -17.63 -13.34 -26.72
N PHE A 127 -18.83 -13.31 -26.17
CA PHE A 127 -19.64 -14.49 -25.88
C PHE A 127 -20.76 -14.60 -26.92
N GLU A 128 -21.32 -15.80 -27.12
CA GLU A 128 -22.26 -16.09 -28.22
C GLU A 128 -23.43 -15.10 -28.39
N ASN A 129 -23.84 -14.40 -27.32
CA ASN A 129 -24.97 -13.48 -27.33
C ASN A 129 -24.66 -12.07 -26.79
N PHE A 130 -23.46 -11.84 -26.25
CA PHE A 130 -23.06 -10.53 -25.69
C PHE A 130 -21.55 -10.39 -25.64
N GLN A 131 -21.06 -9.15 -25.63
CA GLN A 131 -19.67 -8.81 -25.34
C GLN A 131 -19.56 -8.35 -23.90
N GLU A 132 -18.57 -8.84 -23.15
CA GLU A 132 -18.30 -8.41 -21.77
C GLU A 132 -16.90 -7.82 -21.69
N CYS A 133 -16.78 -6.64 -21.09
CA CYS A 133 -15.49 -6.05 -20.81
C CYS A 133 -14.81 -6.77 -19.64
N SER A 134 -13.62 -7.32 -19.86
CA SER A 134 -12.86 -8.05 -18.82
C SER A 134 -12.38 -7.18 -17.66
N ILE A 135 -12.38 -5.85 -17.83
CA ILE A 135 -11.90 -4.88 -16.84
C ILE A 135 -13.07 -4.29 -16.04
N CYS A 136 -14.11 -3.81 -16.74
CA CYS A 136 -15.23 -3.07 -16.12
C CYS A 136 -16.48 -3.93 -15.91
N GLY A 137 -16.54 -5.16 -16.44
CA GLY A 137 -17.70 -6.05 -16.37
C GLY A 137 -18.92 -5.52 -17.15
N THR A 138 -18.74 -4.50 -17.98
CA THR A 138 -19.82 -3.92 -18.81
C THR A 138 -20.20 -4.90 -19.90
N ARG A 139 -21.50 -5.19 -19.99
CA ARG A 139 -22.08 -6.10 -20.97
C ARG A 139 -22.77 -5.32 -22.07
N VAL A 140 -22.45 -5.63 -23.31
CA VAL A 140 -23.08 -5.07 -24.51
C VAL A 140 -23.72 -6.23 -25.26
N GLU A 141 -25.04 -6.21 -25.40
CA GLU A 141 -25.76 -7.18 -26.23
C GLU A 141 -25.48 -6.87 -27.70
N VAL A 142 -24.97 -7.85 -28.45
CA VAL A 142 -24.73 -7.67 -29.88
C VAL A 142 -26.03 -8.04 -30.59
N MET A 143 -26.85 -7.04 -30.91
CA MET A 143 -27.97 -7.25 -31.83
C MET A 143 -27.40 -7.62 -33.20
N LYS A 144 -27.66 -8.86 -33.65
CA LYS A 144 -27.44 -9.26 -35.05
C LYS A 144 -28.38 -8.40 -35.92
N ILE A 145 -27.80 -7.55 -36.76
CA ILE A 145 -28.46 -6.99 -37.95
C ILE A 145 -28.46 -8.05 -39.03
#